data_AF-A0A8S4BQ76-F1
#
_entry.id   AF-A0A8S4BQ76-F1
#
_cell.length_a   1.000
_cell.length_b   1.000
_cell.length_c   1.000
_cell.angle_alpha   90.00
_cell.angle_beta   90.00
_cell.angle_gamma   90.00
#
_symmetry.space_group_name_H-M   'P 1'
#
loop_
_entity.id
_entity.type
_entity.pdbx_description
1 polymer ?
#
loop_
_entity_poly.entity_id
_entity_poly.type
_entity_poly.pdbx_seq_one_letter_code
_entity_poly.pdbx_strand_id
1 'polypeptide(L)'
;MIENEAENTEAFNATPGTGSYWIGLYRNPWTWSDRSQSSFRNWHPIYKENNGGQQHCVVENTDHEWADEDCGAEWPFLCHQVLRRNTVFRMTTEADVDLSDSHIQSQVLQKVNHFCLSWDFSAETRALKAASSIPFQMEALLRARGLTDVKLQWRMKPKKKD
;
A
#
# COMPACT_ATOMS: atom_id res chain seq x y z
N MET A 1 -1.53 -4.83 -7.06
CA MET A 1 -2.94 -4.45 -6.87
C MET A 1 -3.18 -3.08 -7.45
N ILE A 2 -4.44 -2.75 -7.75
CA ILE A 2 -4.89 -1.41 -8.12
C ILE A 2 -5.95 -1.03 -7.09
N GLU A 3 -5.72 0.00 -6.27
CA GLU A 3 -6.61 0.41 -5.17
C GLU A 3 -7.60 1.52 -5.54
N ASN A 4 -7.32 2.27 -6.60
CA ASN A 4 -8.07 3.46 -6.98
C ASN A 4 -7.85 3.84 -8.45
N GLU A 5 -8.60 4.84 -8.92
CA GLU A 5 -8.53 5.33 -10.30
C GLU A 5 -7.16 5.90 -10.68
N ALA A 6 -6.44 6.52 -9.74
CA ALA A 6 -5.13 7.09 -10.02
C ALA A 6 -4.09 5.98 -10.28
N GLU A 7 -4.11 4.92 -9.48
CA GLU A 7 -3.28 3.73 -9.71
C GLU A 7 -3.67 2.99 -10.98
N ASN A 8 -4.97 2.93 -11.31
CA ASN A 8 -5.46 2.35 -12.55
C ASN A 8 -4.89 3.11 -13.76
N THR A 9 -4.95 4.44 -13.71
CA THR A 9 -4.39 5.32 -14.74
C THR A 9 -2.87 5.15 -14.86
N GLU A 10 -2.16 5.00 -13.74
CA GLU A 10 -0.71 4.75 -13.73
C GLU A 10 -0.37 3.41 -14.38
N ALA A 11 -1.12 2.35 -14.07
CA ALA A 11 -0.97 1.04 -14.68
C ALA A 11 -1.17 1.10 -16.20
N PHE A 12 -2.26 1.73 -16.67
CA PHE A 12 -2.54 1.88 -18.09
C PHE A 12 -1.43 2.64 -18.84
N ASN A 13 -0.97 3.76 -18.28
CA ASN A 13 0.10 4.56 -18.87
C ASN A 13 1.47 3.87 -18.91
N ALA A 14 1.67 2.80 -18.12
CA ALA A 14 2.89 1.99 -18.16
C ALA A 14 2.92 1.01 -19.35
N THR A 15 1.81 0.87 -20.07
CA THR A 15 1.70 -0.03 -21.22
C THR A 15 2.08 0.67 -22.54
N PRO A 16 2.72 -0.02 -23.51
CA PRO A 16 3.03 0.53 -24.83
C PRO A 16 1.84 0.86 -25.76
N GLY A 17 0.62 1.05 -25.22
CA GLY A 17 -0.57 1.47 -25.98
C GLY A 17 -1.05 0.50 -27.07
N THR A 18 -0.44 -0.68 -27.18
CA THR A 18 -0.76 -1.70 -28.17
C THR A 18 -1.01 -3.02 -27.45
N GLY A 19 -2.19 -3.62 -27.67
CA GLY A 19 -2.55 -4.91 -27.09
C GLY A 19 -3.07 -4.85 -25.65
N SER A 20 -3.37 -6.03 -25.11
CA SER A 20 -3.87 -6.21 -23.75
C SER A 20 -2.76 -6.70 -22.82
N TYR A 21 -2.86 -6.35 -21.54
CA TYR A 21 -1.84 -6.63 -20.54
C TYR A 21 -2.45 -7.33 -19.33
N TRP A 22 -1.85 -8.44 -18.91
CA TRP A 22 -2.27 -9.12 -17.70
C TRP A 22 -2.08 -8.21 -16.48
N ILE A 23 -3.14 -8.04 -15.71
CA ILE A 23 -3.07 -7.46 -14.37
C ILE A 23 -3.17 -8.59 -13.33
N GLY A 24 -2.74 -8.31 -12.11
CA GLY A 24 -2.66 -9.33 -11.05
C GLY A 24 -4.00 -9.83 -10.51
N LEU A 25 -5.14 -9.50 -11.12
CA LEU A 25 -6.47 -9.93 -10.67
C LEU A 25 -6.84 -11.25 -11.35
N TYR A 26 -7.22 -12.25 -10.56
CA TYR A 26 -7.64 -13.56 -11.06
C TYR A 26 -8.74 -14.16 -10.18
N ARG A 27 -9.43 -15.19 -10.66
CA ARG A 27 -10.61 -15.78 -10.01
C ARG A 27 -10.25 -17.02 -9.18
N ASN A 28 -10.30 -16.89 -7.84
CA ASN A 28 -10.72 -17.94 -6.89
C ASN A 28 -10.92 -17.44 -5.41
N PRO A 29 -12.05 -16.81 -4.97
CA PRO A 29 -12.76 -15.61 -5.48
C PRO A 29 -11.89 -14.56 -6.18
N TRP A 30 -12.45 -13.48 -6.75
CA TRP A 30 -11.65 -12.38 -7.32
C TRP A 30 -10.57 -11.90 -6.33
N THR A 31 -9.32 -12.25 -6.61
CA THR A 31 -8.19 -12.12 -5.71
C THR A 31 -7.01 -11.51 -6.46
N TRP A 32 -6.33 -10.58 -5.81
CA TRP A 32 -5.09 -10.02 -6.34
C TRP A 32 -3.92 -10.97 -6.07
N SER A 33 -2.94 -11.04 -6.98
CA SER A 33 -1.74 -11.87 -6.88
C SER A 33 -0.87 -11.55 -5.66
N ASP A 34 -0.96 -10.33 -5.15
CA ASP A 34 -0.32 -9.89 -3.90
C ASP A 34 -1.16 -10.15 -2.63
N ARG A 35 -2.34 -10.78 -2.77
CA ARG A 35 -3.33 -11.06 -1.71
C ARG A 35 -3.93 -9.82 -1.04
N SER A 36 -3.84 -8.66 -1.67
CA SER A 36 -4.53 -7.47 -1.20
C SER A 36 -6.05 -7.61 -1.32
N GLN A 37 -6.76 -6.78 -0.55
CA GLN A 37 -8.22 -6.77 -0.47
C GLN A 37 -8.82 -5.58 -1.24
N SER A 38 -8.11 -5.03 -2.24
CA SER A 38 -8.65 -3.92 -3.01
C SER A 38 -10.00 -4.29 -3.65
N SER A 39 -11.00 -3.44 -3.43
CA SER A 39 -12.35 -3.53 -3.98
C SER A 39 -12.52 -2.72 -5.27
N PHE A 40 -11.51 -1.96 -5.70
CA PHE A 40 -11.58 -1.16 -6.92
C PHE A 40 -11.67 -2.06 -8.15
N ARG A 41 -12.61 -1.76 -9.05
CA ARG A 41 -12.84 -2.49 -10.29
C ARG A 41 -13.10 -1.52 -11.42
N ASN A 42 -12.44 -1.76 -12.56
CA ASN A 42 -12.61 -1.00 -13.78
C ASN A 42 -13.11 -1.89 -14.92
N TRP A 43 -14.08 -2.74 -14.63
CA TRP A 43 -14.66 -3.67 -15.61
C TRP A 43 -15.29 -2.91 -16.78
N HIS A 44 -15.02 -3.38 -17.99
CA HIS A 44 -15.71 -2.90 -19.19
C HIS A 44 -17.24 -3.11 -19.03
N PRO A 45 -18.09 -2.13 -19.40
CA PRO A 45 -19.53 -2.12 -19.08
C PRO A 45 -20.33 -3.36 -19.52
N ILE A 46 -19.92 -3.98 -20.63
CA ILE A 46 -20.57 -5.18 -21.19
C ILE A 46 -20.01 -6.47 -20.59
N TYR A 47 -18.75 -6.49 -20.17
CA TYR A 47 -18.12 -7.63 -19.49
C TYR A 47 -18.46 -7.52 -18.00
N LYS A 48 -19.75 -7.69 -17.69
CA LYS A 48 -20.18 -7.99 -16.33
C LYS A 48 -19.45 -9.28 -15.94
N GLU A 49 -18.75 -9.24 -14.81
CA GLU A 49 -17.90 -10.33 -14.30
C GLU A 49 -18.34 -11.70 -14.82
N ASN A 50 -17.45 -12.37 -15.57
CA ASN A 50 -17.61 -13.76 -15.99
C ASN A 50 -18.71 -13.98 -17.06
N ASN A 51 -18.52 -13.40 -18.25
CA ASN A 51 -19.43 -13.53 -19.39
C ASN A 51 -19.26 -14.90 -20.10
N GLY A 52 -19.52 -16.00 -19.39
CA GLY A 52 -19.43 -17.36 -19.94
C GLY A 52 -18.86 -18.43 -19.02
N GLY A 53 -18.37 -18.09 -17.82
CA GLY A 53 -17.99 -19.09 -16.81
C GLY A 53 -16.54 -19.59 -16.85
N GLN A 54 -15.78 -19.30 -17.91
CA GLN A 54 -14.53 -20.02 -18.21
C GLN A 54 -13.27 -19.15 -18.22
N GLN A 55 -13.41 -17.82 -18.18
CA GLN A 55 -12.28 -16.89 -18.15
C GLN A 55 -11.99 -16.50 -16.70
N HIS A 56 -10.73 -16.62 -16.28
CA HIS A 56 -10.34 -16.54 -14.85
C HIS A 56 -9.18 -15.58 -14.58
N CYS A 57 -8.61 -14.98 -15.63
CA CYS A 57 -7.56 -13.98 -15.53
C CYS A 57 -8.08 -12.66 -16.09
N VAL A 58 -7.47 -11.53 -15.71
CA VAL A 58 -7.95 -10.20 -16.11
C VAL A 58 -6.87 -9.44 -16.84
N VAL A 59 -7.24 -8.87 -17.98
CA VAL A 59 -6.40 -7.95 -18.72
C VAL A 59 -6.87 -6.51 -18.59
N GLU A 60 -5.93 -5.58 -18.64
CA GLU A 60 -6.13 -4.18 -19.00
C GLU A 60 -6.08 -4.08 -20.54
N ASN A 61 -7.17 -3.63 -21.17
CA ASN A 61 -7.27 -3.48 -22.62
C ASN A 61 -6.78 -2.09 -23.09
N THR A 62 -6.79 -1.87 -24.41
CA THR A 62 -6.37 -0.58 -25.00
C THR A 62 -7.33 0.59 -24.73
N ASP A 63 -8.57 0.30 -24.33
CA ASP A 63 -9.61 1.29 -24.06
C ASP A 63 -9.63 1.74 -22.59
N HIS A 64 -8.62 1.34 -21.82
CA HIS A 64 -8.51 1.57 -20.38
C HIS A 64 -9.63 0.89 -19.58
N GLU A 65 -9.97 -0.35 -19.92
CA GLU A 65 -11.01 -1.14 -19.27
C GLU A 65 -10.56 -2.57 -19.03
N TRP A 66 -11.15 -3.23 -18.03
CA TRP A 66 -10.81 -4.60 -17.65
C TRP A 66 -11.72 -5.60 -18.33
N ALA A 67 -11.12 -6.67 -18.85
CA ALA A 67 -11.83 -7.81 -19.42
C ALA A 67 -11.31 -9.11 -18.81
N ASP A 68 -12.22 -10.06 -18.59
CA ASP A 68 -11.85 -11.43 -18.26
C ASP A 68 -11.35 -12.16 -19.51
N GLU A 69 -10.26 -12.90 -19.35
CA GLU A 69 -9.61 -13.64 -20.42
C GLU A 69 -9.22 -15.06 -20.02
N ASP A 70 -8.98 -15.89 -21.03
CA ASP A 70 -8.42 -17.23 -20.84
C ASP A 70 -6.99 -17.08 -20.30
N CYS A 71 -6.73 -17.62 -19.11
CA CYS A 71 -5.41 -17.62 -18.49
C CYS A 71 -4.33 -18.29 -19.34
N GLY A 72 -4.71 -19.13 -20.30
CA GLY A 72 -3.79 -19.75 -21.28
C GLY A 72 -3.35 -18.81 -22.41
N ALA A 73 -3.94 -17.62 -22.55
CA ALA A 73 -3.57 -16.66 -23.58
C ALA A 73 -2.21 -15.99 -23.30
N GLU A 74 -1.45 -15.75 -24.37
CA GLU A 74 -0.12 -15.15 -24.30
C GLU A 74 -0.22 -13.61 -24.34
N TRP A 75 -0.25 -12.99 -23.16
CA TRP A 75 -0.18 -11.53 -23.00
C TRP A 75 0.99 -11.11 -22.10
N PRO A 76 1.56 -9.91 -22.31
CA PRO A 76 2.54 -9.33 -21.41
C PRO A 76 1.94 -9.03 -20.02
N PHE A 77 2.75 -9.11 -18.98
CA PHE A 77 2.33 -8.83 -17.60
C PHE A 77 2.68 -7.41 -17.16
N LEU A 78 1.74 -6.75 -16.50
CA LEU A 78 1.99 -5.52 -15.76
C LEU A 78 2.39 -5.84 -14.32
N CYS A 79 3.64 -5.49 -13.97
CA CYS A 79 4.19 -5.73 -12.65
C CYS A 79 4.21 -4.43 -11.82
N HIS A 80 3.83 -4.53 -10.55
CA HIS A 80 3.96 -3.44 -9.58
C HIS A 80 4.93 -3.85 -8.46
N GLN A 81 5.80 -2.94 -8.06
CA GLN A 81 6.71 -3.13 -6.94
C GLN A 81 6.38 -2.18 -5.79
N VAL A 82 5.87 -2.72 -4.68
CA VAL A 82 5.76 -1.98 -3.42
C VAL A 82 7.15 -1.87 -2.80
N LEU A 83 7.69 -0.65 -2.73
CA LEU A 83 8.85 -0.38 -1.88
C LEU A 83 8.42 -0.43 -0.42
N ARG A 84 8.51 -1.63 0.20
CA ARG A 84 8.36 -1.76 1.66
C ARG A 84 9.54 -1.07 2.35
N ARG A 85 9.36 0.20 2.70
CA ARG A 85 10.30 0.93 3.55
C ARG A 85 10.09 0.47 4.99
N ASN A 86 11.04 -0.31 5.49
CA ASN A 86 11.09 -0.61 6.92
C ASN A 86 11.61 0.65 7.64
N THR A 87 10.69 1.49 8.10
CA THR A 87 11.03 2.63 8.95
C THR A 87 11.24 2.11 10.36
N VAL A 88 12.49 2.09 10.81
CA VAL A 88 12.81 1.75 12.20
C VAL A 88 12.73 3.02 13.02
N PHE A 89 11.80 3.03 13.96
CA PHE A 89 11.68 4.09 14.93
C PHE A 89 12.40 3.70 16.21
N ARG A 90 13.36 4.53 16.65
CA ARG A 90 14.01 4.34 17.94
C ARG A 90 13.45 5.36 18.92
N MET A 91 12.64 4.87 19.84
CA MET A 91 12.12 5.67 20.94
C MET A 91 13.09 5.62 22.11
N THR A 92 13.35 6.76 22.73
CA THR A 92 14.05 6.87 24.01
C THR A 92 13.11 7.54 25.00
N THR A 93 12.86 6.92 26.13
CA THR A 93 12.06 7.50 27.23
C THR A 93 13.00 8.28 28.16
N GLU A 94 12.52 9.39 28.72
CA GLU A 94 13.28 10.16 29.72
C GLU A 94 13.15 9.59 31.13
N ALA A 95 12.15 8.73 31.35
CA ALA A 95 11.99 7.94 32.57
C ALA A 95 12.63 6.55 32.43
N ASP A 96 13.05 5.99 33.58
CA ASP A 96 13.58 4.62 33.75
C ASP A 96 12.43 3.60 33.62
N VAL A 97 11.80 3.62 32.45
CA VAL A 97 10.72 2.72 32.07
C VAL A 97 11.38 1.45 31.55
N ASP A 98 11.15 0.34 32.25
CA ASP A 98 11.59 -0.96 31.78
C ASP A 98 10.77 -1.39 30.55
N LEU A 99 11.30 -1.09 29.37
CA LEU A 99 10.70 -1.47 28.09
C LEU A 99 10.82 -2.98 27.80
N SER A 100 11.49 -3.75 28.66
CA SER A 100 11.46 -5.21 28.63
C SER A 100 10.27 -5.79 29.39
N ASP A 101 9.56 -4.98 30.20
CA ASP A 101 8.29 -5.37 30.79
C ASP A 101 7.23 -5.55 29.70
N SER A 102 6.68 -6.76 29.62
CA SER A 102 5.71 -7.15 28.59
C SER A 102 4.42 -6.32 28.61
N HIS A 103 3.98 -5.86 29.79
CA HIS A 103 2.79 -5.04 29.92
C HIS A 103 3.05 -3.64 29.36
N ILE A 104 4.16 -3.03 29.73
CA ILE A 104 4.58 -1.72 29.21
C ILE A 104 4.81 -1.79 27.69
N GLN A 105 5.54 -2.82 27.23
CA GLN A 105 5.78 -3.05 25.81
C GLN A 105 4.48 -3.18 25.02
N SER A 106 3.50 -3.92 25.53
CA SER A 106 2.21 -4.10 24.85
C SER A 106 1.41 -2.80 24.75
N GLN A 107 1.39 -1.99 25.81
CA GLN A 107 0.71 -0.68 25.80
C GLN A 107 1.38 0.31 24.83
N VAL A 108 2.71 0.35 24.82
CA VAL A 108 3.49 1.19 23.90
C VAL A 108 3.25 0.75 22.46
N LEU A 109 3.32 -0.56 22.17
CA LEU A 109 3.07 -1.11 20.84
C LEU A 109 1.64 -0.83 20.38
N GLN A 110 0.64 -0.98 21.25
CA GLN A 110 -0.74 -0.68 20.91
C GLN A 110 -0.92 0.80 20.50
N LYS A 111 -0.32 1.73 21.26
CA LYS A 111 -0.39 3.17 20.97
C LYS A 111 0.34 3.54 19.67
N VAL A 112 1.53 2.97 19.44
CA VAL A 112 2.31 3.17 18.21
C VAL A 112 1.58 2.57 17.00
N ASN A 113 1.02 1.37 17.12
CA ASN A 113 0.30 0.72 16.03
C ASN A 113 -0.98 1.47 15.66
N HIS A 114 -1.78 1.87 16.66
CA HIS A 114 -2.96 2.71 16.43
C HIS A 114 -2.59 4.01 15.69
N PHE A 115 -1.48 4.63 16.08
CA PHE A 115 -0.96 5.81 15.38
C PHE A 115 -0.59 5.50 13.93
N CYS A 116 0.20 4.45 13.67
CA CYS A 116 0.60 4.11 12.30
C CYS A 116 -0.58 3.76 11.39
N LEU A 117 -1.63 3.14 11.94
CA LEU A 117 -2.84 2.78 11.20
C LEU A 117 -3.76 3.99 10.96
N SER A 118 -3.74 4.99 11.83
CA SER A 118 -4.51 6.24 11.63
C SER A 118 -3.79 7.23 10.71
N TRP A 119 -2.60 6.89 10.22
CA TRP A 119 -1.77 7.73 9.38
C TRP A 119 -1.85 7.26 7.93
N ASP A 120 -2.49 8.07 7.09
CA ASP A 120 -2.54 7.83 5.65
C ASP A 120 -1.25 8.32 4.98
N PHE A 121 -0.36 7.38 4.67
CA PHE A 121 0.90 7.64 3.95
C PHE A 121 0.68 8.12 2.50
N SER A 122 -0.51 7.91 1.91
CA SER A 122 -0.78 8.23 0.51
C SER A 122 -1.08 9.71 0.29
N ALA A 123 -1.80 10.35 1.23
CA ALA A 123 -2.22 11.74 1.13
C ALA A 123 -1.07 12.76 1.18
N GLU A 124 0.07 12.43 1.80
CA GLU A 124 1.17 13.39 1.99
C GLU A 124 2.21 13.38 0.86
N THR A 125 2.18 12.40 -0.05
CA THR A 125 3.19 12.30 -1.14
C THR A 125 3.12 13.44 -2.15
N ARG A 126 1.96 14.10 -2.32
CA ARG A 126 1.82 15.28 -3.20
C ARG A 126 2.15 16.61 -2.51
N ALA A 127 2.35 16.65 -1.19
CA ALA A 127 2.70 17.86 -0.45
C ALA A 127 4.17 17.93 0.01
N LEU A 128 4.97 16.89 -0.21
CA LEU A 128 6.36 16.78 0.28
C LEU A 128 7.41 17.53 -0.57
N LYS A 129 7.09 18.73 -1.04
CA LYS A 129 8.12 19.74 -1.36
C LYS A 129 8.10 20.95 -0.42
N ALA A 130 7.11 21.06 0.47
CA ALA A 130 7.05 22.18 1.41
C ALA A 130 6.33 21.78 2.71
N ALA A 131 7.06 21.19 3.65
CA ALA A 131 6.93 21.37 5.11
C ALA A 131 7.41 20.12 5.88
N SER A 132 8.32 20.35 6.83
CA SER A 132 8.55 19.57 8.06
C SER A 132 8.34 18.05 8.01
N SER A 133 9.46 17.32 7.99
CA SER A 133 9.58 15.86 8.05
C SER A 133 8.55 15.16 8.97
N ILE A 134 7.95 14.05 8.51
CA ILE A 134 7.17 13.04 9.28
C ILE A 134 7.61 12.90 10.75
N PRO A 135 8.93 12.85 11.05
CA PRO A 135 9.49 12.96 12.39
C PRO A 135 8.88 14.00 13.34
N PHE A 136 8.71 15.22 12.84
CA PHE A 136 8.31 16.38 13.61
C PHE A 136 6.81 16.37 13.95
N GLN A 137 5.99 15.90 13.01
CA GLN A 137 4.54 15.77 13.21
C GLN A 137 4.22 14.69 14.26
N MET A 138 4.96 13.59 14.30
CA MET A 138 4.75 12.51 15.28
C MET A 138 5.15 12.95 16.70
N GLU A 139 6.24 13.69 16.88
CA GLU A 139 6.60 14.29 18.16
C GLU A 139 5.53 15.27 18.67
N ALA A 140 5.02 16.15 17.79
CA ALA A 140 3.98 17.12 18.15
C ALA A 140 2.67 16.43 18.61
N LEU A 141 2.27 15.34 17.95
CA LEU A 141 1.06 14.60 18.32
C LEU A 141 1.18 13.80 19.61
N LEU A 142 2.37 13.28 19.94
CA LEU A 142 2.60 12.62 21.23
C LEU A 142 2.51 13.63 22.37
N ARG A 143 3.08 14.83 22.19
CA ARG A 143 2.94 15.95 23.15
C ARG A 143 1.48 16.36 23.34
N ALA A 144 0.71 16.49 22.26
CA ALA A 144 -0.73 16.83 22.32
C ALA A 144 -1.57 15.79 23.08
N ARG A 145 -1.07 14.56 23.25
CA ARG A 145 -1.72 13.46 23.96
C ARG A 145 -1.10 13.18 25.34
N GLY A 146 -0.31 14.12 25.87
CA GLY A 146 0.25 14.05 27.22
C GLY A 146 1.48 13.15 27.36
N LEU A 147 2.09 12.71 26.25
CA LEU A 147 3.35 11.97 26.25
C LEU A 147 4.50 12.96 26.03
N THR A 148 4.82 13.74 27.06
CA THR A 148 5.83 14.80 27.00
C THR A 148 7.26 14.31 27.24
N ASP A 149 7.43 13.16 27.87
CA ASP A 149 8.71 12.64 28.40
C ASP A 149 9.38 11.64 27.44
N VAL A 150 9.04 11.75 26.16
CA VAL A 150 9.42 10.79 25.13
C VAL A 150 10.23 11.52 24.07
N LYS A 151 11.51 11.16 23.96
CA LYS A 151 12.43 11.68 22.95
C LYS A 151 12.54 10.70 21.80
N LEU A 152 12.19 11.14 20.60
CA LEU A 152 12.16 10.27 19.43
C LEU A 152 13.44 10.44 18.61
N GLN A 153 14.05 9.31 18.25
CA GLN A 153 15.17 9.26 17.33
C GLN A 153 14.79 8.49 16.07
N TRP A 154 14.91 9.18 14.95
CA TRP A 154 14.49 8.67 13.65
C TRP A 154 15.69 8.09 12.90
N ARG A 155 15.59 6.84 12.43
CA ARG A 155 16.58 6.24 11.53
C ARG A 155 15.89 5.50 10.40
N MET A 156 15.87 6.11 9.21
CA MET A 156 15.50 5.41 8.00
C MET A 156 16.64 4.48 7.58
N LYS A 157 16.39 3.17 7.56
CA LYS A 157 17.32 2.21 6.97
C LYS A 157 16.74 1.76 5.62
N PRO A 158 17.33 2.14 4.48
CA PRO A 158 16.96 1.50 3.23
C PRO A 158 17.29 0.00 3.35
N LYS A 159 16.38 -0.86 2.90
CA LYS A 159 16.66 -2.29 2.80
C LYS A 159 17.81 -2.45 1.80
N LYS A 160 18.94 -3.01 2.24
CA LYS A 160 20.00 -3.44 1.32
C LYS A 160 19.35 -4.41 0.32
N LYS A 161 19.54 -4.15 -0.97
CA LYS A 161 19.27 -5.16 -1.99
C LYS A 161 20.32 -6.25 -1.76
N ASP A 162 19.88 -7.38 -1.22
CA ASP A 162 20.60 -8.64 -1.34
C ASP A 162 20.40 -9.18 -2.76
#